data_AF-A0A1C6CW85-F1
#
_entry.id   AF-A0A1C6CW85-F1
#
_cell.length_a   1.000
_cell.length_b   1.000
_cell.length_c   1.000
_cell.angle_alpha   90.00
_cell.angle_beta   90.00
_cell.angle_gamma   90.00
#
_symmetry.space_group_name_H-M   'P 1'
#
loop_
_entity.id
_entity.type
_entity.pdbx_description
1 polymer ?
#
loop_
_entity_poly.entity_id
_entity_poly.type
_entity_poly.pdbx_seq_one_letter_code
_entity_poly.pdbx_strand_id
1 'polypeptide(L)'
;MISGLFYYMVTIFNIIFPFHILLERFSHRTFSPSFYRRLWISYAVLLSWMIFVPTSTSATLTAFFIYPLWIFHIFFFFTEDRSFQVFLFFIFCISMIFIEAVAVGILMVVNFIFPQLHLAVLYVALSGNTISIVLCSISQMVLDILLLPLIFNMVKRNQHLINIKLFFFLGLPVLFMVIAGNIFMSMPEPSFSYGWFIIVSVIISIISWNLFNHGLSLLKELEEQHLKQEHQRLTLEKEIHHLHTLDDEYKKLYRWNHDTSNHLLALSLLVEQGEYEKALSYIQELKVSEGENYETSESV
;
A
#
# COMPACT_ATOMS: atom_id res chain seq x y z
N MET A 1 33.36 -11.26 19.22
CA MET A 1 32.29 -11.23 20.24
C MET A 1 31.38 -10.01 20.07
N ILE A 2 31.91 -8.78 20.05
CA ILE A 2 31.09 -7.55 19.87
C ILE A 2 30.33 -7.56 18.54
N SER A 3 31.00 -7.83 17.41
CA SER A 3 30.35 -7.94 16.09
C SER A 3 29.24 -9.00 16.05
N GLY A 4 29.49 -10.16 16.65
CA GLY A 4 28.51 -11.25 16.75
C GLY A 4 27.25 -10.86 17.53
N LEU A 5 27.41 -10.10 18.62
CA LEU A 5 26.29 -9.60 19.43
C LEU A 5 25.45 -8.56 18.67
N PHE A 6 26.09 -7.63 17.96
CA PHE A 6 25.37 -6.66 17.12
C PHE A 6 24.65 -7.34 15.95
N TYR A 7 25.32 -8.29 15.28
CA TYR A 7 24.71 -9.07 14.21
C TYR A 7 23.51 -9.89 14.69
N TYR A 8 23.62 -10.50 15.88
CA TYR A 8 22.52 -11.19 16.55
C TYR A 8 21.33 -10.26 16.84
N MET A 9 21.59 -9.08 17.42
CA MET A 9 20.56 -8.06 17.70
C MET A 9 19.82 -7.65 16.43
N VAL A 10 20.57 -7.37 15.35
CA VAL A 10 19.99 -7.00 14.06
C VAL A 10 19.20 -8.12 13.44
N THR A 11 19.67 -9.36 13.51
CA THR A 11 18.96 -10.50 12.92
C THR A 11 17.59 -10.68 13.59
N ILE A 12 17.53 -10.61 14.93
CA ILE A 12 16.26 -10.67 15.65
C ILE A 12 15.38 -9.47 15.31
N PHE A 13 15.96 -8.27 15.28
CA PHE A 13 15.24 -7.06 14.94
C PHE A 13 14.61 -7.16 13.53
N ASN A 14 15.37 -7.58 12.52
CA ASN A 14 14.93 -7.72 11.13
C ASN A 14 13.87 -8.82 10.94
N ILE A 15 13.79 -9.81 11.83
CA ILE A 15 12.71 -10.80 11.80
C ILE A 15 11.45 -10.20 12.40
N ILE A 16 11.54 -9.54 13.55
CA ILE A 16 10.36 -9.22 14.36
C ILE A 16 9.80 -7.83 14.08
N PHE A 17 10.64 -6.82 13.95
CA PHE A 17 10.18 -5.44 13.77
C PHE A 17 9.42 -5.27 12.44
N PRO A 18 9.94 -5.73 11.28
CA PRO A 18 9.21 -5.67 10.02
C PRO A 18 7.91 -6.49 10.07
N PHE A 19 7.93 -7.65 10.72
CA PHE A 19 6.75 -8.49 10.92
C PHE A 19 5.68 -7.83 11.80
N HIS A 20 6.08 -7.11 12.85
CA HIS A 20 5.18 -6.37 13.72
C HIS A 20 4.43 -5.27 12.94
N ILE A 21 5.14 -4.48 12.14
CA ILE A 21 4.51 -3.43 11.32
C ILE A 21 3.57 -4.07 10.28
N LEU A 22 3.98 -5.16 9.64
CA LEU A 22 3.12 -5.88 8.71
C LEU A 22 1.79 -6.31 9.36
N LEU A 23 1.85 -6.92 10.55
CA LEU A 23 0.65 -7.36 11.27
C LEU A 23 -0.24 -6.18 11.65
N GLU A 24 0.34 -5.10 12.18
CA GLU A 24 -0.42 -3.90 12.56
C GLU A 24 -1.15 -3.27 11.35
N ARG A 25 -0.51 -3.28 10.17
CA ARG A 25 -1.04 -2.58 9.00
C ARG A 25 -2.01 -3.41 8.18
N PHE A 26 -1.75 -4.70 8.02
CA PHE A 26 -2.45 -5.55 7.05
C PHE A 26 -3.24 -6.70 7.68
N SER A 27 -3.01 -7.06 8.94
CA SER A 27 -3.77 -8.15 9.56
C SER A 27 -5.11 -7.65 10.08
N HIS A 28 -6.17 -8.42 9.83
CA HIS A 28 -7.46 -8.22 10.50
C HIS A 28 -7.46 -8.70 11.97
N ARG A 29 -6.44 -9.44 12.40
CA ARG A 29 -6.33 -9.95 13.78
C ARG A 29 -5.57 -8.97 14.67
N THR A 30 -6.16 -8.63 15.80
CA THR A 30 -5.49 -7.83 16.83
C THR A 30 -4.63 -8.75 17.71
N PHE A 31 -3.32 -8.56 17.68
CA PHE A 31 -2.39 -9.29 18.54
C PHE A 31 -2.07 -8.48 19.80
N SER A 32 -2.05 -9.13 20.96
CA SER A 32 -1.73 -8.47 22.22
C SER A 32 -0.23 -8.14 22.33
N PRO A 33 0.17 -7.12 23.11
CA PRO A 33 1.59 -6.84 23.37
C PRO A 33 2.33 -8.04 23.99
N SER A 34 1.64 -8.86 24.77
CA SER A 34 2.20 -10.08 25.37
C SER A 34 2.50 -11.18 24.34
N PHE A 35 1.80 -11.21 23.21
CA PHE A 35 2.12 -12.09 22.09
C PHE A 35 3.47 -11.71 21.48
N TYR A 36 3.66 -10.43 21.11
CA TYR A 36 4.93 -9.95 20.54
C TYR A 36 6.10 -10.14 21.49
N ARG A 37 5.91 -9.92 22.79
CA ARG A 37 6.95 -10.19 23.79
C ARG A 37 7.35 -11.66 23.85
N ARG A 38 6.39 -12.59 23.78
CA ARG A 38 6.69 -14.03 23.75
C ARG A 38 7.43 -14.43 22.48
N LEU A 39 7.03 -13.85 21.34
CA LEU A 39 7.67 -14.08 20.05
C LEU A 39 9.13 -13.55 20.03
N TRP A 40 9.38 -12.39 20.63
CA TRP A 40 10.72 -11.86 20.89
C TRP A 40 11.56 -12.80 21.74
N ILE A 41 11.03 -13.28 22.86
CA ILE A 41 11.76 -14.18 23.75
C ILE A 41 12.05 -15.52 23.04
N SER A 42 11.10 -16.07 22.27
CA SER A 42 11.33 -17.32 21.55
C SER A 42 12.43 -17.19 20.49
N TYR A 43 12.43 -16.12 19.70
CA TYR A 43 13.50 -15.89 18.71
C TYR A 43 14.85 -15.57 19.37
N ALA A 44 14.85 -14.83 20.47
CA ALA A 44 16.06 -14.55 21.22
C ALA A 44 16.72 -15.84 21.71
N VAL A 45 15.95 -16.78 22.27
CA VAL A 45 16.44 -18.09 22.70
C VAL A 45 16.87 -18.94 21.51
N LEU A 46 16.03 -19.06 20.47
CA LEU A 46 16.31 -19.88 19.28
C LEU A 46 17.58 -19.44 18.54
N LEU A 47 17.88 -18.15 18.51
CA LEU A 47 19.04 -17.59 17.80
C LEU A 47 20.24 -17.33 18.72
N SER A 48 20.16 -17.65 20.01
CA SER A 48 21.25 -17.39 20.99
C SER A 48 22.56 -18.06 20.61
N TRP A 49 22.52 -19.18 19.86
CA TRP A 49 23.71 -19.86 19.36
C TRP A 49 24.57 -18.96 18.47
N MET A 50 24.00 -17.95 17.81
CA MET A 50 24.74 -17.02 16.92
C MET A 50 25.78 -16.18 17.67
N ILE A 51 25.62 -15.99 18.98
CA ILE A 51 26.55 -15.22 19.80
C ILE A 51 27.91 -15.93 19.93
N PHE A 52 27.89 -17.27 19.90
CA PHE A 52 29.06 -18.11 20.15
C PHE A 52 29.78 -18.57 18.89
N VAL A 53 29.24 -18.25 17.71
CA VAL A 53 29.74 -18.69 16.40
C VAL A 53 30.32 -17.48 15.65
N PRO A 54 31.34 -17.64 14.78
CA PRO A 54 31.84 -16.54 13.96
C PRO A 54 30.73 -15.89 13.11
N THR A 55 30.77 -14.56 12.98
CA THR A 55 29.73 -13.79 12.28
C THR A 55 29.51 -14.26 10.84
N SER A 56 30.57 -14.68 10.14
CA SER A 56 30.48 -15.22 8.79
C SER A 56 29.64 -16.50 8.73
N THR A 57 29.90 -17.47 9.63
CA THR A 57 29.12 -18.71 9.72
C THR A 57 27.68 -18.44 10.14
N SER A 58 27.46 -17.54 11.11
CA SER A 58 26.12 -17.11 11.51
C SER A 58 25.37 -16.45 10.36
N ALA A 59 26.05 -15.63 9.54
CA ALA A 59 25.44 -14.97 8.39
C ALA A 59 25.03 -15.95 7.29
N THR A 60 25.90 -16.91 6.96
CA THR A 60 25.56 -17.96 6.00
C THR A 60 24.33 -18.75 6.43
N LEU A 61 24.29 -19.20 7.70
CA LEU A 61 23.14 -19.94 8.23
C LEU A 61 21.88 -19.07 8.27
N THR A 62 22.00 -17.79 8.64
CA THR A 62 20.87 -16.85 8.65
C THR A 62 20.28 -16.68 7.25
N ALA A 63 21.12 -16.52 6.22
CA ALA A 63 20.66 -16.40 4.84
C ALA A 63 19.84 -17.63 4.37
N PHE A 64 20.17 -18.84 4.85
CA PHE A 64 19.38 -20.04 4.55
C PHE A 64 18.02 -20.07 5.26
N PHE A 65 17.94 -19.63 6.51
CA PHE A 65 16.73 -19.76 7.32
C PHE A 65 15.79 -18.54 7.26
N ILE A 66 16.28 -17.35 6.91
CA ILE A 66 15.50 -16.12 7.02
C ILE A 66 14.31 -16.08 6.06
N TYR A 67 14.48 -16.51 4.80
CA TYR A 67 13.38 -16.54 3.84
C TYR A 67 12.31 -17.59 4.18
N PRO A 68 12.65 -18.85 4.53
CA PRO A 68 11.67 -19.80 5.04
C PRO A 68 10.92 -19.29 6.29
N LEU A 69 11.62 -18.62 7.20
CA LEU A 69 11.00 -18.02 8.37
C LEU A 69 10.02 -16.91 7.97
N TRP A 70 10.39 -16.01 7.07
CA TRP A 70 9.49 -14.96 6.58
C TRP A 70 8.25 -15.51 5.87
N ILE A 71 8.41 -16.55 5.05
CA ILE A 71 7.30 -17.30 4.45
C ILE A 71 6.39 -17.85 5.56
N PHE A 72 6.97 -18.57 6.54
CA PHE A 72 6.20 -19.13 7.64
C PHE A 72 5.39 -18.06 8.37
N HIS A 73 5.99 -16.91 8.70
CA HIS A 73 5.29 -15.82 9.39
C HIS A 73 4.09 -15.32 8.60
N ILE A 74 4.27 -15.07 7.30
CA ILE A 74 3.22 -14.49 6.48
C ILE A 74 2.11 -15.50 6.26
N PHE A 75 2.42 -16.74 5.88
CA PHE A 75 1.38 -17.73 5.60
C PHE A 75 0.66 -18.29 6.85
N PHE A 76 1.29 -18.23 8.02
CA PHE A 76 0.71 -18.75 9.26
C PHE A 76 -0.10 -17.70 10.04
N PHE A 77 0.36 -16.45 10.10
CA PHE A 77 -0.28 -15.42 10.93
C PHE A 77 -1.32 -14.57 10.19
N PHE A 78 -1.20 -14.45 8.87
CA PHE A 78 -2.21 -13.78 8.04
C PHE A 78 -3.34 -14.76 7.70
N THR A 79 -4.58 -14.29 7.76
CA THR A 79 -5.80 -15.09 7.45
C THR A 79 -6.48 -14.67 6.14
N GLU A 80 -5.89 -13.71 5.45
CA GLU A 80 -6.34 -13.15 4.19
C GLU A 80 -6.20 -14.16 3.05
N ASP A 81 -6.72 -13.81 1.86
CA ASP A 81 -6.64 -14.68 0.68
C ASP A 81 -5.18 -15.05 0.34
N ARG A 82 -4.98 -16.26 -0.19
CA ARG A 82 -3.66 -16.79 -0.57
C ARG A 82 -2.95 -15.87 -1.57
N SER A 83 -3.70 -15.28 -2.48
CA SER A 83 -3.19 -14.31 -3.46
C SER A 83 -2.60 -13.08 -2.77
N PHE A 84 -3.27 -12.60 -1.72
CA PHE A 84 -2.83 -11.46 -0.92
C PHE A 84 -1.62 -11.81 -0.02
N GLN A 85 -1.59 -13.00 0.56
CA GLN A 85 -0.43 -13.46 1.35
C GLN A 85 0.83 -13.57 0.50
N VAL A 86 0.73 -14.14 -0.71
CA VAL A 86 1.83 -14.20 -1.67
C VAL A 86 2.31 -12.79 -1.99
N PHE A 87 1.38 -11.89 -2.32
CA PHE A 87 1.69 -10.48 -2.58
C PHE A 87 2.43 -9.81 -1.41
N LEU A 88 1.94 -10.00 -0.18
CA LEU A 88 2.52 -9.41 1.02
C LEU A 88 3.94 -9.90 1.27
N PHE A 89 4.19 -11.21 1.07
CA PHE A 89 5.53 -11.80 1.17
C PHE A 89 6.53 -11.15 0.22
N PHE A 90 6.10 -10.85 -0.99
CA PHE A 90 7.00 -10.24 -1.94
C PHE A 90 7.26 -8.76 -1.68
N ILE A 91 6.24 -7.97 -1.34
CA ILE A 91 6.45 -6.57 -0.93
C ILE A 91 7.39 -6.51 0.26
N PHE A 92 7.21 -7.43 1.20
CA PHE A 92 8.08 -7.57 2.34
C PHE A 92 9.53 -7.81 1.91
N CYS A 93 9.79 -8.83 1.08
CA CYS A 93 11.15 -9.12 0.59
C CYS A 93 11.78 -7.94 -0.16
N ILE A 94 11.04 -7.30 -1.08
CA ILE A 94 11.53 -6.16 -1.86
C ILE A 94 11.86 -4.97 -0.94
N SER A 95 11.02 -4.73 0.06
CA SER A 95 11.24 -3.65 1.04
C SER A 95 12.51 -3.88 1.85
N MET A 96 12.71 -5.11 2.34
CA MET A 96 13.93 -5.47 3.09
C MET A 96 15.19 -5.33 2.24
N ILE A 97 15.16 -5.80 0.98
CA ILE A 97 16.28 -5.66 0.04
C ILE A 97 16.56 -4.19 -0.28
N PHE A 98 15.51 -3.39 -0.48
CA PHE A 98 15.67 -1.96 -0.76
C PHE A 98 16.35 -1.25 0.41
N ILE A 99 15.93 -1.52 1.64
CA ILE A 99 16.52 -0.91 2.84
C ILE A 99 17.97 -1.35 3.02
N GLU A 100 18.26 -2.63 2.82
CA GLU A 100 19.63 -3.15 2.84
C GLU A 100 20.50 -2.47 1.78
N ALA A 101 20.01 -2.32 0.54
CA ALA A 101 20.74 -1.65 -0.53
C ALA A 101 21.01 -0.17 -0.21
N VAL A 102 20.06 0.54 0.40
CA VAL A 102 20.26 1.93 0.86
C VAL A 102 21.30 1.99 1.98
N ALA A 103 21.24 1.07 2.95
CA ALA A 103 22.21 0.99 4.06
C ALA A 103 23.63 0.78 3.52
N VAL A 104 23.80 -0.17 2.61
CA VAL A 104 25.06 -0.46 1.92
C VAL A 104 25.53 0.76 1.10
N GLY A 105 24.62 1.43 0.38
CA GLY A 105 24.94 2.64 -0.38
C GLY A 105 25.48 3.77 0.49
N ILE A 106 24.85 4.04 1.64
CA ILE A 106 25.31 5.06 2.59
C ILE A 106 26.72 4.70 3.11
N LEU A 107 26.95 3.44 3.47
CA LEU A 107 28.25 2.99 3.96
C LEU A 107 29.33 3.07 2.87
N MET A 108 29.00 2.86 1.59
CA MET A 108 29.94 3.06 0.49
C MET A 108 30.39 4.53 0.41
N VAL A 109 29.46 5.48 0.55
CA VAL A 109 29.80 6.90 0.58
C VAL A 109 30.68 7.23 1.79
N VAL A 110 30.37 6.69 2.96
CA VAL A 110 31.21 6.86 4.17
C VAL A 110 32.60 6.29 3.97
N ASN A 111 32.72 5.12 3.35
CA ASN A 111 34.01 4.49 3.04
C ASN A 111 34.84 5.32 2.06
N PHE A 112 34.19 5.96 1.09
CA PHE A 112 34.86 6.86 0.16
C PHE A 112 35.42 8.10 0.87
N ILE A 113 34.68 8.67 1.81
CA ILE A 113 35.11 9.86 2.57
C ILE A 113 36.19 9.49 3.61
N PHE A 114 36.09 8.30 4.21
CA PHE A 114 37.03 7.82 5.25
C PHE A 114 37.59 6.43 4.89
N PRO A 115 38.55 6.36 3.94
CA PRO A 115 39.12 5.09 3.47
C PRO A 115 39.80 4.27 4.58
N GLN A 116 40.25 4.95 5.64
CA GLN A 116 40.92 4.35 6.80
C GLN A 116 40.00 3.43 7.62
N LEU A 117 38.68 3.53 7.45
CA LEU A 117 37.71 2.68 8.14
C LEU A 117 37.66 1.25 7.57
N HIS A 118 38.30 1.00 6.43
CA HIS A 118 38.32 -0.30 5.74
C HIS A 118 36.93 -0.96 5.70
N LEU A 119 35.90 -0.16 5.36
CA LEU A 119 34.54 -0.68 5.29
C LEU A 119 34.46 -1.55 4.04
N ALA A 120 34.58 -2.87 4.23
CA ALA A 120 34.37 -3.85 3.16
C ALA A 120 32.87 -3.98 2.87
N VAL A 121 32.31 -2.98 2.17
CA VAL A 121 30.86 -2.75 2.04
C VAL A 121 30.13 -3.85 1.28
N LEU A 122 30.82 -4.55 0.37
CA LEU A 122 30.26 -5.66 -0.41
C LEU A 122 30.25 -7.00 0.34
N TYR A 123 30.98 -7.09 1.46
CA TYR A 123 31.30 -8.34 2.18
C TYR A 123 31.08 -8.21 3.70
N VAL A 124 30.34 -7.19 4.15
CA VAL A 124 30.32 -6.81 5.58
C VAL A 124 30.01 -8.00 6.50
N ALA A 125 29.09 -8.90 6.11
CA ALA A 125 28.73 -10.06 6.91
C ALA A 125 29.69 -11.27 6.78
N LEU A 126 30.42 -11.39 5.67
CA LEU A 126 31.27 -12.56 5.34
C LEU A 126 32.76 -12.32 5.65
N SER A 127 33.27 -11.11 5.47
CA SER A 127 34.68 -10.75 5.71
C SER A 127 34.89 -9.30 6.17
N GLY A 128 33.84 -8.61 6.64
CA GLY A 128 33.94 -7.26 7.17
C GLY A 128 34.68 -7.17 8.51
N ASN A 129 35.31 -6.02 8.78
CA ASN A 129 35.84 -5.72 10.10
C ASN A 129 34.69 -5.50 11.11
N THR A 130 34.97 -5.69 12.40
CA THR A 130 34.02 -5.49 13.51
C THR A 130 33.32 -4.13 13.42
N ILE A 131 34.05 -3.05 13.10
CA ILE A 131 33.49 -1.71 12.96
C ILE A 131 32.48 -1.64 11.80
N SER A 132 32.81 -2.26 10.66
CA SER A 132 31.93 -2.29 9.49
C SER A 132 30.63 -3.04 9.78
N ILE A 133 30.74 -4.18 10.47
CA ILE A 133 29.57 -4.99 10.87
C ILE A 133 28.67 -4.19 11.81
N VAL A 134 29.24 -3.52 12.81
CA VAL A 134 28.48 -2.72 13.77
C VAL A 134 27.82 -1.53 13.10
N LEU A 135 28.53 -0.79 12.25
CA LEU A 135 27.98 0.36 11.53
C LEU A 135 26.85 -0.04 10.57
N CYS A 136 27.02 -1.15 9.85
CA CYS A 136 25.99 -1.70 8.98
C CYS A 136 24.77 -2.17 9.74
N SER A 137 25.00 -2.83 10.87
CA SER A 137 23.95 -3.29 11.76
C SER A 137 23.09 -2.11 12.26
N ILE A 138 23.74 -1.04 12.73
CA ILE A 138 23.06 0.15 13.24
C ILE A 138 22.35 0.90 12.12
N SER A 139 23.02 1.11 10.97
CA SER A 139 22.41 1.83 9.84
C SER A 139 21.17 1.10 9.31
N GLN A 140 21.21 -0.23 9.23
CA GLN A 140 20.08 -1.04 8.83
C GLN A 140 18.91 -0.90 9.82
N MET A 141 19.13 -1.06 11.13
CA MET A 141 18.05 -0.89 12.12
C MET A 141 17.41 0.50 12.05
N VAL A 142 18.23 1.56 11.92
CA VAL A 142 17.73 2.93 11.84
C VAL A 142 16.88 3.12 10.58
N LEU A 143 17.35 2.63 9.43
CA LEU A 143 16.61 2.73 8.17
C LEU A 143 15.34 1.89 8.19
N ASP A 144 15.34 0.71 8.80
CA ASP A 144 14.15 -0.10 8.98
C ASP A 144 13.09 0.65 9.79
N ILE A 145 13.47 1.29 10.90
CA ILE A 145 12.56 2.09 11.73
C ILE A 145 11.94 3.25 10.95
N LEU A 146 12.72 3.90 10.09
CA LEU A 146 12.28 5.08 9.35
C LEU A 146 11.49 4.74 8.07
N LEU A 147 11.97 3.77 7.29
CA LEU A 147 11.48 3.50 5.94
C LEU A 147 10.36 2.45 5.92
N LEU A 148 10.39 1.41 6.75
CA LEU A 148 9.35 0.36 6.70
C LEU A 148 7.93 0.89 6.99
N PRO A 149 7.70 1.72 8.04
CA PRO A 149 6.37 2.28 8.26
C PRO A 149 5.90 3.14 7.09
N LEU A 150 6.81 3.90 6.47
CA LEU A 150 6.51 4.75 5.32
C LEU A 150 6.11 3.89 4.11
N ILE A 151 6.92 2.89 3.77
CA ILE A 151 6.68 1.98 2.65
C ILE A 151 5.35 1.25 2.84
N PHE A 152 5.11 0.63 4.01
CA PHE A 152 3.88 -0.12 4.23
C PHE A 152 2.64 0.78 4.30
N ASN A 153 2.75 2.02 4.78
CA ASN A 153 1.66 2.98 4.69
C ASN A 153 1.35 3.38 3.24
N MET A 154 2.37 3.57 2.41
CA MET A 154 2.18 3.83 0.97
C MET A 154 1.51 2.64 0.28
N VAL A 155 1.96 1.42 0.57
CA VAL A 155 1.36 0.19 0.03
C VAL A 155 -0.09 0.06 0.47
N LYS A 156 -0.41 0.30 1.74
CA LYS A 156 -1.79 0.25 2.24
C LYS A 156 -2.68 1.32 1.59
N ARG A 157 -2.19 2.54 1.45
CA ARG A 157 -2.93 3.65 0.80
C ARG A 157 -3.22 3.34 -0.67
N ASN A 158 -2.26 2.75 -1.36
CA ASN A 158 -2.34 2.46 -2.79
C ASN A 158 -2.79 1.02 -3.08
N GLN A 159 -3.36 0.31 -2.10
CA GLN A 159 -3.71 -1.11 -2.20
C GLN A 159 -4.68 -1.40 -3.37
N HIS A 160 -5.49 -0.42 -3.79
CA HIS A 160 -6.39 -0.54 -4.93
C HIS A 160 -5.69 -0.69 -6.28
N LEU A 161 -4.46 -0.18 -6.43
CA LEU A 161 -3.65 -0.30 -7.66
C LEU A 161 -2.92 -1.65 -7.73
N ILE A 162 -2.92 -2.39 -6.63
CA ILE A 162 -2.06 -3.55 -6.46
C ILE A 162 -2.73 -4.77 -7.09
N ASN A 163 -2.19 -5.21 -8.22
CA ASN A 163 -2.58 -6.43 -8.89
C ASN A 163 -1.45 -7.46 -8.85
N ILE A 164 -1.79 -8.75 -8.70
CA ILE A 164 -0.82 -9.86 -8.75
C ILE A 164 -0.01 -9.88 -10.05
N LYS A 165 -0.59 -9.39 -11.15
CA LYS A 165 0.12 -9.23 -12.44
C LYS A 165 1.22 -8.17 -12.35
N LEU A 166 0.88 -7.00 -11.82
CA LEU A 166 1.81 -5.90 -11.56
C LEU A 166 2.96 -6.37 -10.68
N PHE A 167 2.63 -7.19 -9.69
CA PHE A 167 3.59 -7.81 -8.81
C PHE A 167 4.55 -8.77 -9.55
N PHE A 168 4.04 -9.65 -10.42
CA PHE A 168 4.86 -10.56 -11.22
C PHE A 168 5.81 -9.81 -12.16
N PHE A 169 5.35 -8.73 -12.77
CA PHE A 169 6.14 -7.96 -13.73
C PHE A 169 7.12 -6.99 -13.09
N LEU A 170 6.82 -6.44 -11.91
CA LEU A 170 7.68 -5.45 -11.25
C LEU A 170 8.58 -6.06 -10.18
N GLY A 171 8.06 -7.01 -9.39
CA GLY A 171 8.75 -7.56 -8.22
C GLY A 171 9.63 -8.77 -8.49
N LEU A 172 9.17 -9.70 -9.34
CA LEU A 172 9.94 -10.90 -9.70
C LEU A 172 11.29 -10.56 -10.36
N PRO A 173 11.39 -9.59 -11.30
CA PRO A 173 12.67 -9.22 -11.90
C PRO A 173 13.68 -8.71 -10.87
N VAL A 174 13.24 -7.88 -9.92
CA VAL A 174 14.11 -7.33 -8.87
C VAL A 174 14.68 -8.45 -8.00
N LEU A 175 13.85 -9.41 -7.59
CA LEU A 175 14.30 -10.56 -6.82
C LEU A 175 15.26 -11.45 -7.61
N PHE A 176 14.97 -11.70 -8.88
CA PHE A 176 15.84 -12.51 -9.74
C PHE A 176 17.22 -11.88 -9.89
N MET A 177 17.29 -10.55 -10.06
CA MET A 177 18.53 -9.81 -10.17
C MET A 177 19.34 -9.83 -8.86
N VAL A 178 18.68 -9.76 -7.71
CA VAL A 178 19.33 -9.85 -6.40
C VAL A 178 19.88 -11.25 -6.15
N ILE A 179 19.10 -12.29 -6.45
CA ILE A 179 19.54 -13.69 -6.32
C ILE A 179 20.72 -13.96 -7.26
N ALA A 180 20.63 -13.53 -8.51
CA ALA A 180 21.72 -13.67 -9.48
C ALA A 180 22.98 -12.92 -9.02
N GLY A 181 22.83 -11.70 -8.49
CA GLY A 181 23.93 -10.94 -7.89
C GLY A 181 24.58 -11.65 -6.71
N ASN A 182 23.78 -12.22 -5.81
CA ASN A 182 24.31 -12.96 -4.65
C ASN A 182 25.03 -14.26 -5.05
N ILE A 183 24.52 -14.98 -6.06
CA ILE A 183 25.18 -16.17 -6.62
C ILE A 183 26.53 -15.78 -7.25
N PHE A 184 26.57 -14.68 -8.00
CA PHE A 184 27.79 -14.15 -8.61
C PHE A 184 28.86 -13.86 -7.54
N MET A 185 28.47 -13.19 -6.46
CA MET A 185 29.38 -12.84 -5.37
C MET A 185 29.87 -14.06 -4.58
N SER A 186 29.18 -15.19 -4.64
CA SER A 186 29.52 -16.41 -3.90
C SER A 186 30.46 -17.36 -4.66
N MET A 187 30.79 -17.07 -5.93
CA MET A 187 31.69 -17.93 -6.72
C MET A 187 33.17 -17.61 -6.44
N PRO A 188 33.99 -18.60 -6.02
CA PRO A 188 35.43 -18.41 -5.81
C PRO A 188 36.21 -18.46 -7.14
N GLU A 189 37.06 -17.45 -7.35
CA GLU A 189 38.05 -17.28 -8.43
C GLU A 189 37.56 -17.25 -9.90
N PRO A 190 38.27 -16.54 -10.80
CA PRO A 190 37.91 -16.44 -12.21
C PRO A 190 38.21 -17.75 -12.94
N SER A 191 37.27 -18.70 -12.88
CA SER A 191 37.26 -19.90 -13.72
C SER A 191 36.58 -19.63 -15.06
N PHE A 192 36.78 -20.52 -16.05
CA PHE A 192 36.08 -20.52 -17.35
C PHE A 192 34.54 -20.43 -17.23
N SER A 193 33.98 -20.78 -16.06
CA SER A 193 32.58 -20.63 -15.68
C SER A 193 32.08 -19.16 -15.66
N TYR A 194 32.98 -18.19 -15.45
CA TYR A 194 32.61 -16.78 -15.31
C TYR A 194 32.06 -16.18 -16.61
N GLY A 195 32.60 -16.60 -17.77
CA GLY A 195 32.12 -16.15 -19.08
C GLY A 195 30.69 -16.62 -19.37
N TRP A 196 30.40 -17.90 -19.10
CA TRP A 196 29.06 -18.46 -19.22
C TRP A 196 28.08 -17.81 -18.24
N PHE A 197 28.51 -17.53 -17.02
CA PHE A 197 27.70 -16.84 -16.04
C PHE A 197 27.37 -15.40 -16.47
N ILE A 198 28.33 -14.65 -17.01
CA ILE A 198 28.09 -13.30 -17.55
C ILE A 198 27.03 -13.37 -18.66
N ILE A 199 27.16 -14.30 -19.60
CA ILE A 199 26.19 -14.47 -20.70
C ILE A 199 24.79 -14.76 -20.13
N VAL A 200 24.68 -15.69 -19.18
CA VAL A 200 23.41 -16.03 -18.52
C VAL A 200 22.85 -14.82 -17.75
N SER A 201 23.68 -14.08 -17.04
CA SER A 201 23.26 -12.88 -16.29
C SER A 201 22.76 -11.76 -17.20
N VAL A 202 23.37 -11.59 -18.38
CA VAL A 202 22.93 -10.61 -19.39
C VAL A 202 21.59 -11.03 -19.97
N ILE A 203 21.40 -12.31 -20.31
CA ILE A 203 20.11 -12.83 -20.77
C ILE A 203 19.02 -12.61 -19.71
N ILE A 204 19.31 -12.96 -18.45
CA ILE A 204 18.39 -12.75 -17.32
C ILE A 204 18.09 -11.25 -17.13
N SER A 205 19.08 -10.38 -17.30
CA SER A 205 18.91 -8.93 -17.18
C SER A 205 18.00 -8.38 -18.28
N ILE A 206 18.17 -8.85 -19.53
CA ILE A 206 17.31 -8.45 -20.66
C ILE A 206 15.87 -8.91 -20.42
N ILE A 207 15.67 -10.15 -19.97
CA ILE A 207 14.34 -10.68 -19.64
C ILE A 207 13.72 -9.86 -18.50
N SER A 208 14.50 -9.60 -17.44
CA SER A 208 14.08 -8.81 -16.28
C SER A 208 13.70 -7.39 -16.66
N TRP A 209 14.48 -6.74 -17.53
CA TRP A 209 14.20 -5.41 -18.06
C TRP A 209 12.89 -5.35 -18.85
N ASN A 210 12.68 -6.33 -19.75
CA ASN A 210 11.44 -6.40 -20.53
C ASN A 210 10.21 -6.63 -19.65
N LEU A 211 10.31 -7.53 -18.67
CA LEU A 211 9.25 -7.77 -17.69
C LEU A 211 8.95 -6.50 -16.88
N PHE A 212 9.98 -5.81 -16.42
CA PHE A 212 9.85 -4.57 -15.65
C PHE A 212 9.16 -3.46 -16.47
N ASN A 213 9.58 -3.26 -17.72
CA ASN A 213 8.95 -2.27 -18.62
C ASN A 213 7.48 -2.59 -18.89
N HIS A 214 7.15 -3.87 -19.08
CA HIS A 214 5.76 -4.28 -19.21
C HIS A 214 4.97 -4.01 -17.92
N GLY A 215 5.57 -4.26 -16.76
CA GLY A 215 5.00 -3.91 -15.45
C GLY A 215 4.71 -2.42 -15.30
N LEU A 216 5.61 -1.54 -15.78
CA LEU A 216 5.39 -0.09 -15.79
C LEU A 216 4.24 0.32 -16.72
N SER A 217 4.13 -0.28 -17.91
CA SER A 217 3.00 -0.03 -18.81
C SER A 217 1.67 -0.42 -18.17
N LEU A 218 1.64 -1.61 -17.54
CA LEU A 218 0.46 -2.10 -16.84
C LEU A 218 0.07 -1.20 -15.67
N LEU A 219 1.06 -0.67 -14.93
CA LEU A 219 0.82 0.28 -13.84
C LEU A 219 0.09 1.52 -14.35
N LYS A 220 0.58 2.09 -15.46
CA LYS A 220 -0.01 3.26 -16.09
C LYS A 220 -1.45 2.99 -16.54
N GLU A 221 -1.69 1.84 -17.18
CA GLU A 221 -3.04 1.45 -17.61
C GLU A 221 -4.01 1.29 -16.43
N LEU A 222 -3.55 0.71 -15.31
CA LEU A 222 -4.37 0.53 -14.11
C LEU A 222 -4.69 1.87 -13.44
N GLU A 223 -3.74 2.79 -13.39
CA GLU A 223 -3.97 4.15 -12.87
C GLU A 223 -4.96 4.92 -13.74
N GLU A 224 -4.82 4.86 -15.08
CA GLU A 224 -5.76 5.47 -16.01
C GLU A 224 -7.18 4.87 -15.89
N GLN A 225 -7.29 3.55 -15.70
CA GLN A 225 -8.58 2.89 -15.48
C GLN A 225 -9.22 3.34 -14.17
N HIS A 226 -8.44 3.45 -13.10
CA HIS A 226 -8.94 3.91 -11.81
C HIS A 226 -9.45 5.36 -11.88
N LEU A 227 -8.68 6.26 -12.49
CA LEU A 227 -9.09 7.66 -12.69
C LEU A 227 -10.38 7.76 -13.51
N LYS A 228 -10.54 6.93 -14.55
CA LYS A 228 -11.78 6.87 -15.34
C LYS A 228 -12.98 6.39 -14.51
N GLN A 229 -12.79 5.35 -13.69
CA GLN A 229 -13.84 4.82 -12.82
C GLN A 229 -14.26 5.84 -11.76
N GLU A 230 -13.28 6.54 -11.15
CA GLU A 230 -13.55 7.60 -10.17
C GLU A 230 -14.33 8.75 -10.81
N HIS A 231 -13.93 9.19 -12.01
CA HIS A 231 -14.65 10.23 -12.75
C HIS A 231 -16.09 9.80 -13.10
N GLN A 232 -16.29 8.57 -13.57
CA GLN A 232 -17.63 8.03 -13.84
C GLN A 232 -18.49 8.00 -12.58
N ARG A 233 -17.90 7.63 -11.43
CA ARG A 233 -18.62 7.61 -10.15
C ARG A 233 -19.09 9.01 -9.74
N LEU A 234 -18.22 10.00 -9.85
CA LEU A 234 -18.54 11.40 -9.54
C LEU A 234 -19.63 11.96 -10.47
N THR A 235 -19.60 11.60 -11.76
CA THR A 235 -20.64 12.02 -12.71
C THR A 235 -21.99 11.39 -12.38
N LEU A 236 -22.01 10.08 -12.06
CA LEU A 236 -23.23 9.40 -11.61
C LEU A 236 -23.78 9.98 -10.31
N GLU A 237 -22.92 10.31 -9.34
CA GLU A 237 -23.35 10.96 -8.09
C GLU A 237 -24.01 12.33 -8.37
N LYS A 238 -23.50 13.11 -9.33
CA LYS A 238 -24.12 14.37 -9.76
C LYS A 238 -25.45 14.16 -10.46
N GLU A 239 -25.56 13.17 -11.35
CA GLU A 239 -26.80 12.84 -12.04
C GLU A 239 -27.89 12.39 -11.06
N ILE A 240 -27.53 11.54 -10.08
CA ILE A 240 -28.45 11.11 -9.01
C ILE A 240 -28.94 12.33 -8.21
N HIS A 241 -28.04 13.24 -7.84
CA HIS A 241 -28.41 14.45 -7.11
C HIS A 241 -29.36 15.35 -7.93
N HIS A 242 -29.10 15.49 -9.23
CA HIS A 242 -29.98 16.23 -10.13
C HIS A 242 -31.37 15.56 -10.26
N LEU A 243 -31.43 14.22 -10.36
CA LEU A 243 -32.70 13.49 -10.40
C LEU A 243 -33.52 13.68 -9.12
N HIS A 244 -32.88 13.70 -7.95
CA HIS A 244 -33.56 14.01 -6.69
C HIS A 244 -34.14 15.43 -6.69
N THR A 245 -33.42 16.40 -7.25
CA THR A 245 -33.90 17.79 -7.37
C THR A 245 -35.12 17.88 -8.29
N LEU A 246 -35.09 17.17 -9.43
CA LEU A 246 -36.23 17.10 -10.34
C LEU A 246 -37.46 16.42 -9.72
N ASP A 247 -37.28 15.36 -8.94
CA ASP A 247 -38.39 14.70 -8.22
C ASP A 247 -39.06 15.65 -7.22
N ASP A 248 -38.27 16.48 -6.53
CA ASP A 248 -38.80 17.48 -5.62
C ASP A 248 -39.56 18.60 -6.35
N GLU A 249 -39.06 19.06 -7.50
CA GLU A 249 -39.79 20.00 -8.38
C GLU A 249 -41.09 19.40 -8.92
N TYR A 250 -41.05 18.15 -9.37
CA TYR A 250 -42.23 17.44 -9.86
C TYR A 250 -43.29 17.31 -8.76
N LYS A 251 -42.90 16.98 -7.52
CA LYS A 251 -43.83 16.94 -6.37
C LYS A 251 -44.44 18.30 -6.04
N LYS A 252 -43.71 19.40 -6.23
CA LYS A 252 -44.27 20.76 -6.08
C LYS A 252 -45.30 21.04 -7.17
N LEU A 253 -44.96 20.71 -8.42
CA LEU A 253 -45.84 20.94 -9.56
C LEU A 253 -47.11 20.08 -9.51
N TYR A 254 -47.00 18.83 -9.05
CA TYR A 254 -48.15 17.95 -8.80
C TYR A 254 -49.09 18.53 -7.73
N ARG A 255 -48.54 19.02 -6.60
CA ARG A 255 -49.33 19.69 -5.56
C ARG A 255 -50.04 20.92 -6.10
N TRP A 256 -49.30 21.79 -6.79
CA TRP A 256 -49.86 22.99 -7.40
C TRP A 256 -50.98 22.68 -8.41
N ASN A 257 -50.81 21.67 -9.25
CA ASN A 257 -51.82 21.27 -10.22
C ASN A 257 -53.08 20.69 -9.54
N HIS A 258 -52.89 19.86 -8.51
CA HIS A 258 -53.99 19.32 -7.71
C HIS A 258 -54.80 20.44 -7.05
N ASP A 259 -54.12 21.41 -6.43
CA ASP A 259 -54.76 22.53 -5.75
C ASP A 259 -55.50 23.44 -6.76
N THR A 260 -54.87 23.72 -7.91
CA THR A 260 -55.49 24.45 -9.03
C THR A 260 -56.75 23.76 -9.54
N SER A 261 -56.71 22.43 -9.73
CA SER A 261 -57.90 21.65 -10.13
C SER A 261 -59.04 21.78 -9.11
N ASN A 262 -58.73 21.81 -7.81
CA ASN A 262 -59.73 22.00 -6.76
C ASN A 262 -60.31 23.41 -6.77
N HIS A 263 -59.47 24.43 -6.96
CA HIS A 263 -59.93 25.82 -7.10
C HIS A 263 -60.84 26.00 -8.31
N LEU A 264 -60.49 25.42 -9.46
CA LEU A 264 -61.32 25.46 -10.67
C LEU A 264 -62.66 24.72 -10.48
N LEU A 265 -62.66 23.58 -9.79
CA LEU A 265 -63.88 22.84 -9.47
C LEU A 265 -64.79 23.63 -8.51
N ALA A 266 -64.23 24.25 -7.48
CA ALA A 266 -64.99 25.10 -6.56
C ALA A 266 -65.62 26.30 -7.29
N LEU A 267 -64.85 26.95 -8.18
CA LEU A 267 -65.36 28.02 -9.02
C LEU A 267 -66.45 27.56 -9.98
N SER A 268 -66.28 26.40 -10.64
CA SER A 268 -67.31 25.88 -11.55
C SER A 268 -68.62 25.59 -10.82
N LEU A 269 -68.55 25.02 -9.62
CA LEU A 269 -69.73 24.75 -8.79
C LEU A 269 -70.44 26.04 -8.35
N LEU A 270 -69.69 27.05 -7.90
CA LEU A 270 -70.27 28.35 -7.50
C LEU A 270 -70.95 29.06 -8.68
N VAL A 271 -70.35 28.98 -9.87
CA VAL A 271 -70.91 29.53 -11.11
C VAL A 271 -72.16 28.77 -11.56
N GLU A 272 -72.14 27.44 -11.50
CA GLU A 272 -73.28 26.58 -11.88
C GLU A 272 -74.48 26.78 -10.95
N GLN A 273 -74.24 27.06 -9.68
CA GLN A 273 -75.28 27.38 -8.68
C GLN A 273 -75.79 28.83 -8.78
N GLY A 274 -75.20 29.67 -9.66
CA GLY A 274 -75.57 31.08 -9.82
C GLY A 274 -75.10 32.01 -8.69
N GLU A 275 -74.22 31.54 -7.80
CA GLU A 275 -73.68 32.32 -6.67
C GLU A 275 -72.50 33.20 -7.08
N TYR A 276 -72.72 34.11 -8.03
CA TYR A 276 -71.65 34.91 -8.65
C TYR A 276 -70.88 35.81 -7.67
N GLU A 277 -71.53 36.36 -6.64
CA GLU A 277 -70.84 37.18 -5.62
C GLU A 277 -69.83 36.36 -4.81
N LYS A 278 -70.16 35.10 -4.45
CA LYS A 278 -69.25 34.23 -3.72
C LYS A 278 -68.10 33.72 -4.59
N ALA A 279 -68.35 33.50 -5.89
CA ALA A 279 -67.28 33.22 -6.84
C ALA A 279 -66.30 34.41 -6.94
N LEU A 280 -66.81 35.64 -6.95
CA LEU A 280 -66.01 36.86 -7.02
C LEU A 280 -65.15 37.06 -5.76
N SER A 281 -65.71 36.85 -4.57
CA SER A 281 -64.96 36.93 -3.32
C SER A 281 -63.86 35.86 -3.25
N TYR A 282 -64.16 34.64 -3.72
CA TYR A 282 -63.18 33.55 -3.75
C TYR A 282 -62.01 33.84 -4.71
N ILE A 283 -62.27 34.43 -5.88
CA ILE A 283 -61.21 34.89 -6.81
C ILE A 283 -60.33 35.98 -6.17
N GLN A 284 -60.93 36.89 -5.40
CA GLN A 284 -60.17 37.92 -4.69
C GLN A 284 -59.29 37.34 -3.57
N GLU A 285 -59.79 36.39 -2.79
CA GLU A 285 -59.00 35.67 -1.78
C GLU A 285 -57.83 34.91 -2.43
N LEU A 286 -58.07 34.20 -3.53
CA LEU A 286 -57.04 33.51 -4.29
C LEU A 286 -55.93 34.46 -4.76
N LYS A 287 -56.31 35.62 -5.33
CA LYS A 287 -55.36 36.64 -5.78
C LYS A 287 -54.48 37.19 -4.66
N VAL A 288 -55.04 37.37 -3.46
CA VAL A 288 -54.28 37.85 -2.29
C VAL A 288 -53.33 36.75 -1.81
N SER A 289 -53.78 35.50 -1.78
CA SER A 289 -52.96 34.35 -1.35
C SER A 289 -51.82 33.99 -2.31
N GLU A 290 -51.97 34.19 -3.62
CA GLU A 290 -50.87 34.01 -4.58
C GLU A 290 -49.84 35.15 -4.49
N GLY A 291 -50.27 36.39 -4.24
CA GLY A 291 -49.38 37.55 -4.09
C GLY A 291 -48.35 37.41 -2.95
N GLU A 292 -48.75 36.84 -1.81
CA GLU A 292 -47.85 36.60 -0.66
C GLU A 292 -46.83 35.45 -0.90
N ASN A 293 -47.15 34.48 -1.77
CA ASN A 293 -46.25 33.37 -2.08
C ASN A 293 -45.14 33.74 -3.07
N TYR A 294 -45.31 34.78 -3.89
CA TYR A 294 -44.26 35.25 -4.82
C TYR A 294 -43.16 36.05 -4.11
N GLU A 295 -43.49 36.89 -3.13
CA GLU A 295 -42.51 37.70 -2.39
C GLU A 295 -41.53 36.87 -1.54
N THR A 296 -41.88 35.63 -1.20
CA THR A 296 -41.03 34.72 -0.41
C THR A 296 -40.14 33.81 -1.25
N SER A 297 -40.36 33.74 -2.58
CA SER A 297 -39.57 32.87 -3.49
C SER A 297 -38.35 33.55 -4.13
N GLU A 298 -38.32 34.89 -4.21
CA GLU A 298 -37.20 35.65 -4.76
C GLU A 298 -36.07 35.93 -3.74
N SER A 299 -36.22 35.49 -2.48
CA SER A 299 -35.27 35.78 -1.39
C SER A 299 -34.39 34.59 -0.96
N VAL A 300 -34.10 33.62 -1.85
CA VAL A 300 -33.16 32.51 -1.59
C VAL A 300 -32.12 32.40 -2.70
#